data_AF-A0A957R6M4-F1
#
_entry.id   AF-A0A957R6M4-F1
#
_cell.length_a   1.000
_cell.length_b   1.000
_cell.length_c   1.000
_cell.angle_alpha   90.00
_cell.angle_beta   90.00
_cell.angle_gamma   90.00
#
_symmetry.space_group_name_H-M   'P 1'
#
loop_
_entity.id
_entity.type
_entity.pdbx_description
1 polymer ?
#
loop_
_entity_poly.entity_id
_entity_poly.type
_entity_poly.pdbx_seq_one_letter_code
_entity_poly.pdbx_strand_id
1 'polypeptide(L)'
;TTFVVGYDTAVRILAPRYYHDSYEEMLAALDEMRQRGCRFLVAGRANEEGEYFQADDLEVPAGYESLFTPIPSHKFRRDISSTEIRSQRQK
;
A
#
# COMPACT_ATOMS: atom_id res chain seq x y z
N THR A 1 6.82 4.03 -13.87
CA THR A 1 7.62 3.35 -12.83
C THR A 1 6.71 2.65 -11.85
N THR A 2 7.13 1.55 -11.22
CA THR A 2 6.28 0.81 -10.27
C THR A 2 6.92 0.80 -8.89
N PHE A 3 6.16 1.19 -7.87
CA PHE A 3 6.55 1.17 -6.46
C PHE A 3 5.89 0.00 -5.75
N VAL A 4 6.60 -0.65 -4.85
CA VAL A 4 6.05 -1.70 -3.98
C VAL A 4 5.88 -1.10 -2.58
N VAL A 5 4.66 -1.16 -2.06
CA VAL A 5 4.30 -0.56 -0.77
C VAL A 5 3.48 -1.53 0.07
N GLY A 6 3.51 -1.38 1.39
CA GLY A 6 2.59 -2.09 2.29
C GLY A 6 1.22 -1.41 2.36
N TYR A 7 0.21 -2.14 2.85
CA TYR A 7 -1.15 -1.66 3.03
C TYR A 7 -1.20 -0.32 3.78
N ASP A 8 -0.52 -0.20 4.93
CA ASP A 8 -0.52 1.05 5.72
C ASP A 8 0.06 2.25 4.95
N THR A 9 1.03 2.02 4.07
CA THR A 9 1.60 3.07 3.22
C THR A 9 0.61 3.47 2.13
N ALA A 10 -0.10 2.51 1.53
CA ALA A 10 -1.14 2.81 0.54
C ALA A 10 -2.29 3.63 1.17
N VAL A 11 -2.72 3.28 2.39
CA VAL A 11 -3.69 4.09 3.15
C VAL A 11 -3.20 5.53 3.36
N ARG A 12 -1.90 5.72 3.65
CA ARG A 12 -1.34 7.07 3.82
C ARG A 12 -1.28 7.87 2.52
N ILE A 13 -1.03 7.23 1.39
CA ILE A 13 -1.07 7.88 0.07
C ILE A 13 -2.48 8.43 -0.22
N LEU A 14 -3.52 7.75 0.29
CA LEU A 14 -4.92 8.12 0.12
C LEU A 14 -5.47 9.00 1.26
N ALA A 15 -4.62 9.52 2.16
CA ALA A 15 -5.06 10.25 3.34
C ALA A 15 -4.78 11.77 3.19
N PRO A 16 -5.82 12.63 3.12
CA PRO A 16 -5.68 14.09 2.95
C PRO A 16 -4.77 14.77 3.96
N ARG A 17 -4.64 14.23 5.18
CA ARG A 17 -3.74 14.77 6.22
C ARG A 17 -2.26 14.86 5.79
N TYR A 18 -1.85 14.13 4.75
CA TYR A 18 -0.51 14.22 4.16
C TYR A 18 -0.40 15.25 3.03
N TYR A 19 -1.50 15.94 2.73
CA TYR A 19 -1.67 16.91 1.65
C TYR A 19 -2.33 18.19 2.20
N HIS A 20 -1.77 18.74 3.28
CA HIS A 20 -2.30 19.93 3.97
C HIS A 20 -3.77 19.81 4.39
N ASP A 21 -4.20 18.59 4.75
CA ASP A 21 -5.60 18.26 5.07
C ASP A 21 -6.58 18.53 3.90
N SER A 22 -6.07 18.60 2.65
CA SER A 22 -6.83 18.90 1.45
C SER A 22 -7.03 17.66 0.57
N TYR A 23 -8.31 17.30 0.34
CA TYR A 23 -8.67 16.23 -0.59
C TYR A 23 -8.32 16.60 -2.04
N GLU A 24 -8.47 17.87 -2.42
CA GLU A 24 -8.15 18.33 -3.77
C GLU A 24 -6.65 18.23 -4.07
N GLU A 25 -5.79 18.58 -3.11
CA GLU A 25 -4.34 18.44 -3.26
C GLU A 25 -3.91 16.97 -3.33
N MET A 26 -4.58 16.09 -2.56
CA MET A 26 -4.38 14.66 -2.67
C MET A 26 -4.72 14.15 -4.09
N LEU A 27 -5.86 14.56 -4.65
CA LEU A 27 -6.23 14.20 -6.02
C LEU A 27 -5.23 14.74 -7.05
N ALA A 28 -4.76 15.98 -6.89
CA ALA A 28 -3.76 16.56 -7.77
C ALA A 28 -2.44 15.76 -7.75
N ALA A 29 -2.01 15.30 -6.56
CA ALA A 29 -0.84 14.44 -6.42
C ALA A 29 -1.05 13.05 -7.07
N LEU A 30 -2.24 12.46 -6.93
CA LEU A 30 -2.58 11.20 -7.61
C LEU A 30 -2.57 11.36 -9.13
N ASP A 31 -3.06 12.49 -9.65
CA ASP A 31 -3.04 12.77 -11.09
C ASP A 31 -1.60 12.95 -11.59
N GLU A 32 -0.75 13.68 -10.87
CA GLU A 32 0.68 13.79 -11.19
C GLU A 32 1.36 12.41 -11.25
N MET A 33 1.08 11.53 -10.29
CA MET A 33 1.59 10.16 -10.29
C MET A 33 1.10 9.39 -11.52
N ARG A 34 -0.19 9.50 -11.86
CA ARG A 34 -0.79 8.87 -13.04
C ARG A 34 -0.14 9.35 -14.33
N GLN A 35 0.01 10.66 -14.50
CA GLN A 35 0.62 11.28 -15.69
C GLN A 35 2.09 10.84 -15.86
N ARG A 36 2.81 10.61 -14.76
CA ARG A 36 4.18 10.07 -14.76
C ARG A 36 4.23 8.55 -14.98
N GLY A 37 3.09 7.89 -15.14
CA GLY A 37 3.00 6.43 -15.27
C GLY A 37 3.47 5.70 -14.02
N CYS A 38 3.32 6.32 -12.84
CA CYS A 38 3.57 5.69 -11.56
C CYS A 38 2.42 4.74 -11.22
N ARG A 39 2.76 3.58 -10.64
CA ARG A 39 1.80 2.59 -10.13
C ARG A 39 2.32 2.01 -8.82
N PHE A 40 1.40 1.59 -7.97
CA PHE A 40 1.67 0.98 -6.67
C PHE A 40 1.22 -0.48 -6.67
N LEU A 41 2.16 -1.38 -6.44
CA LEU A 41 1.87 -2.75 -6.04
C LEU A 41 1.74 -2.79 -4.53
N VAL A 42 0.57 -3.14 -4.03
CA VAL A 42 0.25 -3.07 -2.61
C VAL A 42 0.27 -4.47 -2.00
N ALA A 43 1.21 -4.68 -1.08
CA ALA A 43 1.23 -5.87 -0.23
C ALA A 43 0.21 -5.73 0.89
N GLY A 44 -0.70 -6.70 1.01
CA GLY A 44 -1.66 -6.75 2.09
C GLY A 44 -1.02 -7.00 3.46
N ARG A 45 -1.75 -6.70 4.52
CA ARG A 45 -1.31 -6.79 5.92
C ARG A 45 -2.24 -7.69 6.72
N ALA A 46 -1.68 -8.55 7.58
CA ALA A 46 -2.44 -9.19 8.65
C ALA A 46 -2.44 -8.31 9.91
N ASN A 47 -3.57 -8.21 10.61
CA ASN A 47 -3.62 -7.67 11.97
C ASN A 47 -3.26 -8.75 13.01
N GLU A 48 -3.21 -8.37 14.29
CA GLU A 48 -2.89 -9.28 15.41
C GLU A 48 -3.95 -10.37 15.60
N GLU A 49 -5.18 -10.12 15.13
CA GLU A 49 -6.33 -11.04 15.19
C GLU A 49 -6.36 -12.01 14.00
N GLY A 50 -5.45 -11.86 13.03
CA GLY A 50 -5.33 -12.72 11.86
C GLY A 50 -6.19 -12.31 10.66
N GLU A 51 -6.93 -11.20 10.74
CA GLU A 51 -7.63 -10.62 9.60
C GLU A 51 -6.64 -10.01 8.61
N TYR A 52 -6.88 -10.25 7.32
CA TYR A 52 -5.97 -9.84 6.25
C TYR A 52 -6.58 -8.73 5.39
N PHE A 53 -5.98 -7.54 5.46
CA PHE A 53 -6.34 -6.37 4.67
C PHE A 53 -5.60 -6.39 3.34
N GLN A 54 -6.33 -6.28 2.23
CA GLN A 54 -5.81 -6.28 0.86
C GLN A 54 -5.94 -4.90 0.22
N ALA A 55 -5.30 -4.70 -0.93
CA ALA A 55 -5.42 -3.45 -1.66
C ALA A 55 -6.88 -3.14 -2.08
N ASP A 56 -7.72 -4.17 -2.21
CA ASP A 56 -9.13 -4.02 -2.55
C ASP A 56 -9.95 -3.37 -1.41
N ASP A 57 -9.41 -3.35 -0.19
CA ASP A 57 -10.02 -2.67 0.97
C ASP A 57 -9.64 -1.18 1.05
N LEU A 58 -8.81 -0.69 0.13
CA LEU A 58 -8.42 0.72 0.10
C LEU A 58 -9.59 1.59 -0.37
N GLU A 59 -9.84 2.69 0.34
CA GLU A 59 -10.76 3.74 -0.07
C GLU A 59 -10.14 4.60 -1.18
N VAL A 60 -10.05 4.06 -2.40
CA VAL A 60 -9.49 4.75 -3.55
C VAL A 60 -10.54 5.69 -4.18
N PRO A 61 -10.22 6.97 -4.44
CA PRO A 61 -11.10 7.86 -5.19
C PRO A 61 -11.44 7.33 -6.58
N ALA A 62 -12.67 7.55 -7.00
CA ALA A 62 -13.17 7.08 -8.30
C ALA A 62 -12.27 7.52 -9.45
N GLY A 63 -11.86 6.57 -10.30
CA GLY A 63 -11.00 6.81 -11.46
C GLY A 63 -9.50 6.67 -11.20
N TYR A 64 -9.08 6.43 -9.96
CA TYR A 64 -7.68 6.21 -9.56
C TYR A 64 -7.34 4.77 -9.19
N GLU A 65 -8.29 3.83 -9.31
CA GLU A 65 -8.15 2.42 -8.95
C GLU A 65 -6.95 1.79 -9.69
N SER A 66 -6.75 2.18 -10.96
CA SER A 66 -5.63 1.71 -11.78
C SER A 66 -4.23 2.06 -11.25
N LEU A 67 -4.12 3.00 -10.30
CA LEU A 67 -2.85 3.32 -9.63
C LEU A 67 -2.47 2.28 -8.58
N PHE A 68 -3.42 1.52 -8.04
CA PHE A 68 -3.20 0.59 -6.95
C PHE A 68 -3.55 -0.83 -7.40
N THR A 69 -2.56 -1.71 -7.42
CA THR A 69 -2.76 -3.12 -7.80
C THR A 69 -2.41 -4.01 -6.61
N PRO A 70 -3.32 -4.89 -6.16
CA PRO A 70 -3.01 -5.84 -5.10
C PRO A 70 -1.90 -6.79 -5.53
N ILE A 71 -0.97 -7.05 -4.61
CA ILE A 71 -0.11 -8.22 -4.70
C ILE A 71 -0.90 -9.39 -4.12
N PRO A 72 -1.19 -10.45 -4.91
CA PRO A 72 -1.96 -11.57 -4.41
C PRO A 72 -1.32 -12.19 -3.17
N SER A 73 -2.11 -12.36 -2.12
CA SER A 73 -1.65 -12.87 -0.81
C SER A 73 -0.92 -14.21 -0.92
N HIS A 74 -1.36 -15.11 -1.81
CA HIS A 74 -0.70 -16.39 -2.06
C HIS A 74 0.72 -16.28 -2.66
N LYS A 75 1.10 -15.13 -3.24
CA LYS A 75 2.47 -14.87 -3.76
C LYS A 75 3.38 -14.18 -2.76
N PHE A 76 2.81 -13.48 -1.78
CA PHE A 76 3.57 -12.62 -0.86
C PHE A 76 3.55 -13.08 0.60
N ARG A 77 2.61 -13.94 0.99
CA ARG A 77 2.57 -14.54 2.32
C ARG A 77 3.74 -15.52 2.46
N ARG A 78 4.88 -15.02 2.92
CA ARG A 78 5.88 -15.81 3.63
C ARG A 78 5.68 -15.49 5.10
N ASP A 79 5.25 -16.48 5.88
CA ASP A 79 5.17 -16.41 7.34
C ASP A 79 6.60 -16.37 7.91
N ILE A 80 7.31 -15.28 7.66
CA ILE A 80 8.65 -15.02 8.17
C ILE A 80 8.65 -13.59 8.69
N SER A 81 8.57 -13.43 10.01
CA SER A 81 8.65 -12.12 10.64
C SER A 81 10.09 -11.59 10.60
N SER A 82 10.24 -10.26 10.51
CA SER A 82 11.56 -9.61 10.66
C SER A 82 12.21 -9.90 12.03
N THR A 83 11.41 -10.31 13.02
CA THR A 83 11.87 -10.76 14.33
C THR A 83 12.53 -12.13 14.24
N GLU A 84 11.90 -13.09 13.54
CA GLU A 84 12.48 -14.41 13.26
C GLU A 84 13.74 -14.31 12.39
N ILE A 85 13.77 -13.40 11.41
CA ILE A 85 14.99 -13.20 10.59
C ILE A 85 16.13 -12.62 11.45
N ARG A 86 15.82 -11.68 12.35
CA ARG A 86 16.81 -11.10 13.24
C ARG A 86 17.34 -12.10 14.26
N SER A 87 16.50 -13.01 14.76
CA SER A 87 16.95 -14.07 15.67
C SER A 87 17.83 -15.12 14.99
N GLN A 88 17.61 -15.40 13.69
CA GLN A 88 18.43 -16.35 12.93
C GLN A 88 19.81 -15.81 12.52
N ARG A 89 19.98 -14.50 12.38
CA ARG A 89 21.27 -13.87 12.00
C ARG A 89 22.27 -13.71 13.15
N GLN A 90 21.90 -14.04 14.38
CA GLN A 90 22.76 -13.92 15.58
C GLN A 90 23.40 -15.24 16.01
N LYS A 91 23.30 -16.31 15.22
CA LYS A 91 23.99 -17.59 15.46
C LYS A 91 25.22 -17.75 14.57
#